data_AF-A0A3D1J0N7-F1
#
_entry.id   AF-A0A3D1J0N7-F1
#
_cell.length_a   1.000
_cell.length_b   1.000
_cell.length_c   1.000
_cell.angle_alpha   90.00
_cell.angle_beta   90.00
_cell.angle_gamma   90.00
#
_symmetry.space_group_name_H-M   'P 1'
#
loop_
_entity.id
_entity.type
_entity.pdbx_description
1 polymer ?
#
loop_
_entity_poly.entity_id
_entity_poly.type
_entity_poly.pdbx_seq_one_letter_code
_entity_poly.pdbx_strand_id
1 'polypeptide(L)'
;HQLQLTIADLLTEVHDCHHPIAGGLYYEDQKREAKRRAADFTANRVPKFLGYFERVLAQNPRRGGYLVGGRLSYVDLSMFQMVAGLRYAFPRTMARIEPELPGLLALHDRASARPRIAAYLASKRRLAFNEDGIFRHYPELDR
;
A
#
# COMPACT_ATOMS: atom_id res chain seq x y z
N HIS A 1 4.00 -3.82 18.00
CA HIS A 1 3.75 -2.65 17.14
C HIS A 1 4.70 -2.52 15.95
N GLN A 2 5.85 -3.22 15.93
CA GLN A 2 6.87 -3.07 14.87
C GLN A 2 6.33 -3.12 13.43
N LEU A 3 5.46 -4.09 13.10
CA LEU A 3 4.89 -4.20 11.75
C LEU A 3 4.10 -2.94 11.33
N GLN A 4 3.38 -2.32 12.26
CA GLN A 4 2.61 -1.11 11.96
C GLN A 4 3.52 0.09 11.70
N LEU A 5 4.63 0.19 12.42
CA LEU A 5 5.62 1.24 12.20
C LEU A 5 6.25 1.10 10.80
N THR A 6 6.58 -0.13 10.40
CA THR A 6 7.06 -0.40 9.03
C THR A 6 6.02 -0.10 7.96
N ILE A 7 4.72 -0.31 8.23
CA ILE A 7 3.65 0.13 7.32
C ILE A 7 3.59 1.66 7.26
N ALA A 8 3.75 2.36 8.38
CA ALA A 8 3.78 3.82 8.41
C ALA A 8 4.96 4.40 7.63
N ASP A 9 6.13 3.74 7.67
CA ASP A 9 7.27 4.09 6.83
C ASP A 9 6.92 3.96 5.33
N LEU A 10 6.33 2.82 4.92
CA LEU A 10 5.89 2.63 3.53
C LEU A 10 4.85 3.69 3.11
N LEU A 11 3.88 4.00 3.98
CA LEU A 11 2.87 5.03 3.71
C LEU A 11 3.49 6.42 3.51
N THR A 12 4.52 6.74 4.30
CA THR A 12 5.28 7.99 4.16
C THR A 12 6.00 8.02 2.81
N GLU A 13 6.65 6.92 2.41
CA GLU A 13 7.34 6.87 1.12
C GLU A 13 6.38 6.95 -0.09
N VAL A 14 5.14 6.47 0.03
CA VAL A 14 4.08 6.71 -0.97
C VAL A 14 3.75 8.21 -1.05
N HIS A 15 3.61 8.88 0.10
CA HIS A 15 3.34 10.32 0.14
C HIS A 15 4.48 11.14 -0.51
N ASP A 16 5.72 10.79 -0.21
CA ASP A 16 6.90 11.45 -0.77
C ASP A 16 6.98 11.35 -2.30
N CYS A 17 6.30 10.38 -2.93
CA CYS A 17 6.29 10.29 -4.39
C CYS A 17 5.66 11.51 -5.06
N HIS A 18 4.76 12.22 -4.38
CA HIS A 18 4.15 13.46 -4.88
C HIS A 18 4.50 14.70 -4.03
N HIS A 19 5.10 14.53 -2.85
CA HIS A 19 5.62 15.61 -2.02
C HIS A 19 7.07 15.38 -1.52
N PRO A 20 8.06 15.18 -2.42
CA PRO A 20 9.42 14.78 -2.05
C PRO A 20 10.27 15.85 -1.34
N ILE A 21 9.91 17.14 -1.46
CA ILE A 21 10.66 18.25 -0.84
C ILE A 21 9.97 18.71 0.44
N ALA A 22 8.67 18.99 0.35
CA ALA A 22 7.87 19.44 1.48
C ALA A 22 6.38 19.12 1.26
N GLY A 23 5.72 18.65 2.32
CA GLY A 23 4.27 18.37 2.31
C GLY A 23 3.38 19.62 2.21
N GLY A 24 3.94 20.82 2.41
CA GLY A 24 3.22 22.09 2.23
C GLY A 24 3.29 22.66 0.81
N LEU A 25 4.14 22.11 -0.06
CA LEU A 25 4.23 22.54 -1.46
C LEU A 25 3.25 21.75 -2.32
N TYR A 26 2.70 22.37 -3.37
CA TYR A 26 1.89 21.64 -4.34
C TYR A 26 2.72 20.60 -5.09
N TYR A 27 2.06 19.60 -5.67
CA TYR A 27 2.73 18.59 -6.49
C TYR A 27 3.42 19.24 -7.70
N GLU A 28 2.75 20.22 -8.29
CA GLU A 28 3.17 21.00 -9.46
C GLU A 28 4.54 21.68 -9.24
N ASP A 29 4.80 22.15 -8.02
CA ASP A 29 6.02 22.87 -7.65
C ASP A 29 7.24 21.95 -7.49
N GLN A 30 7.04 20.62 -7.43
CA GLN A 30 8.08 19.63 -7.16
C GLN A 30 8.01 18.40 -8.09
N LYS A 31 7.42 18.58 -9.28
CA LYS A 31 7.22 17.50 -10.28
C LYS A 31 8.50 16.79 -10.71
N ARG A 32 9.61 17.53 -10.85
CA ARG A 32 10.90 16.96 -11.29
C ARG A 32 11.45 16.00 -10.25
N GLU A 33 11.41 16.40 -8.99
CA GLU A 33 11.86 15.63 -7.84
C GLU A 33 10.91 14.46 -7.58
N ALA A 34 9.61 14.66 -7.78
CA ALA A 34 8.57 13.64 -7.63
C ALA A 34 8.83 12.48 -8.59
N LYS A 35 9.15 12.77 -9.86
CA LYS A 35 9.54 11.75 -10.85
C LYS A 35 10.77 10.96 -10.43
N ARG A 36 11.78 11.62 -9.85
CA ARG A 36 13.01 10.94 -9.38
C ARG A 36 12.72 10.06 -8.16
N ARG A 37 11.93 10.56 -7.20
CA ARG A 37 11.53 9.85 -5.99
C ARG A 37 10.66 8.64 -6.33
N ALA A 38 9.67 8.81 -7.19
CA ALA A 38 8.77 7.75 -7.63
C ALA A 38 9.52 6.64 -8.38
N ALA A 39 10.49 6.99 -9.24
CA ALA A 39 11.31 6.00 -9.93
C ALA A 39 12.11 5.09 -8.98
N ASP A 40 12.72 5.65 -7.93
CA ASP A 40 13.36 4.84 -6.88
C ASP A 40 12.33 4.05 -6.07
N PHE A 41 11.20 4.68 -5.73
CA PHE A 41 10.14 4.06 -4.94
C PHE A 41 9.59 2.79 -5.62
N THR A 42 9.21 2.88 -6.90
CA THR A 42 8.65 1.75 -7.65
C THR A 42 9.69 0.69 -8.00
N ALA A 43 10.94 1.07 -8.25
CA ALA A 43 12.01 0.13 -8.59
C ALA A 43 12.54 -0.64 -7.37
N ASN A 44 12.70 0.04 -6.23
CA ASN A 44 13.46 -0.49 -5.10
C ASN A 44 12.64 -0.61 -3.81
N ARG A 45 11.75 0.36 -3.54
CA ARG A 45 11.09 0.46 -2.23
C ARG A 45 9.84 -0.42 -2.16
N VAL A 46 8.95 -0.34 -3.15
CA VAL A 46 7.75 -1.19 -3.23
C VAL A 46 8.12 -2.68 -3.13
N PRO A 47 9.09 -3.20 -3.92
CA PRO A 47 9.47 -4.61 -3.80
C PRO A 47 10.07 -4.98 -2.45
N LYS A 48 10.88 -4.10 -1.87
CA LYS A 48 11.49 -4.34 -0.57
C LYS A 48 10.46 -4.46 0.54
N PHE A 49 9.51 -3.51 0.62
CA PHE A 49 8.49 -3.52 1.66
C PHE A 49 7.50 -4.65 1.48
N LEU A 50 6.92 -4.81 0.28
CA LEU A 50 5.92 -5.85 0.05
C LEU A 50 6.53 -7.25 0.18
N GLY A 51 7.75 -7.47 -0.36
CA GLY A 51 8.47 -8.72 -0.17
C GLY A 51 8.81 -9.01 1.30
N TYR A 52 9.08 -7.98 2.11
CA TYR A 52 9.23 -8.15 3.56
C TYR A 52 7.93 -8.65 4.20
N PHE A 53 6.79 -8.03 3.90
CA PHE A 53 5.52 -8.45 4.49
C PHE A 53 5.02 -9.80 3.98
N GLU A 54 5.31 -10.15 2.73
CA GLU A 54 5.07 -11.50 2.20
C GLU A 54 5.84 -12.55 3.00
N ARG A 55 7.13 -12.28 3.30
CA ARG A 55 7.94 -13.17 4.17
C ARG A 55 7.40 -13.22 5.60
N VAL A 56 7.02 -12.09 6.19
CA VAL A 56 6.41 -12.05 7.53
C VAL A 56 5.16 -12.92 7.57
N LEU A 57 4.30 -12.82 6.56
CA LEU A 57 3.09 -13.60 6.45
C LEU A 57 3.39 -15.10 6.33
N ALA A 58 4.32 -15.47 5.45
CA ALA A 58 4.72 -16.86 5.23
C ALA A 58 5.39 -17.50 6.46
N GLN A 59 6.11 -16.71 7.26
CA GLN A 59 6.82 -17.17 8.45
C GLN A 59 5.97 -17.13 9.73
N ASN A 60 4.74 -16.62 9.69
CA ASN A 60 3.88 -16.61 10.87
C ASN A 60 3.54 -18.06 11.28
N PRO A 61 3.95 -18.52 12.48
CA PRO A 61 3.76 -19.92 12.89
C PRO A 61 2.29 -20.25 13.20
N ARG A 62 1.41 -19.24 13.32
CA ARG A 62 0.00 -19.44 13.59
C ARG A 62 -0.77 -19.60 12.29
N ARG A 63 -1.60 -20.64 12.21
CA ARG A 63 -2.54 -20.84 11.10
C ARG A 63 -3.58 -19.71 11.10
N GLY A 64 -3.92 -19.19 9.92
CA GLY A 64 -4.93 -18.14 9.76
C GLY A 64 -4.64 -17.16 8.61
N GLY A 65 -3.40 -17.11 8.11
CA GLY A 65 -3.02 -16.25 7.00
C GLY A 65 -3.06 -14.76 7.35
N TYR A 66 -2.75 -14.40 8.60
CA TYR A 66 -2.65 -13.02 9.06
C TYR A 66 -1.19 -12.67 9.35
N LEU A 67 -0.84 -11.38 9.34
CA LEU A 67 0.54 -10.91 9.56
C LEU A 67 1.03 -11.19 10.97
N VAL A 68 0.13 -11.28 11.95
CA VAL A 68 0.47 -11.62 13.34
C VAL A 68 -0.64 -12.43 14.01
N GLY A 69 -0.25 -13.50 14.72
CA GLY A 69 -1.21 -14.36 15.40
C GLY A 69 -2.09 -15.16 14.43
N GLY A 70 -3.15 -15.77 14.95
CA GLY A 70 -4.08 -16.61 14.16
C GLY A 70 -5.39 -15.93 13.79
N ARG A 71 -5.53 -14.61 14.05
CA ARG A 71 -6.77 -13.85 13.86
C ARG A 71 -6.45 -12.49 13.26
N LEU A 72 -7.43 -11.91 12.57
CA LEU A 72 -7.33 -10.55 12.03
C LEU A 72 -6.95 -9.55 13.13
N SER A 73 -5.98 -8.70 12.81
CA SER A 73 -5.54 -7.56 13.60
C SER A 73 -5.60 -6.27 12.77
N TYR A 74 -5.33 -5.12 13.39
CA TYR A 74 -5.28 -3.84 12.71
C TYR A 74 -4.15 -3.73 11.67
N VAL A 75 -3.08 -4.51 11.82
CA VAL A 75 -1.96 -4.52 10.86
C VAL A 75 -2.42 -5.14 9.54
N ASP A 76 -3.27 -6.17 9.60
CA ASP A 76 -3.86 -6.79 8.40
C ASP A 76 -4.77 -5.80 7.67
N LEU A 77 -5.55 -5.01 8.41
CA LEU A 77 -6.40 -3.96 7.83
C LEU A 77 -5.57 -2.83 7.22
N SER A 78 -4.44 -2.47 7.84
CA SER A 78 -3.52 -1.48 7.30
C SER A 78 -2.87 -2.00 6.01
N MET A 79 -2.42 -3.25 5.98
CA MET A 79 -1.84 -3.87 4.78
C MET A 79 -2.87 -4.03 3.65
N PHE A 80 -4.11 -4.39 3.97
CA PHE A 80 -5.22 -4.36 3.02
C PHE A 80 -5.34 -2.98 2.35
N GLN A 81 -5.32 -1.90 3.15
CA GLN A 81 -5.38 -0.54 2.61
C GLN A 81 -4.14 -0.16 1.79
N MET A 82 -2.94 -0.61 2.18
CA MET A 82 -1.71 -0.39 1.41
C MET A 82 -1.78 -1.04 0.03
N VAL A 83 -2.20 -2.30 -0.06
CA VAL A 83 -2.35 -3.00 -1.35
C VAL A 83 -3.40 -2.30 -2.21
N ALA A 84 -4.57 -1.96 -1.66
CA ALA A 84 -5.61 -1.24 -2.40
C ALA A 84 -5.14 0.13 -2.90
N GLY A 85 -4.41 0.88 -2.07
CA GLY A 85 -3.90 2.20 -2.41
C GLY A 85 -2.77 2.16 -3.45
N LEU A 86 -1.84 1.22 -3.33
CA LEU A 86 -0.78 1.02 -4.31
C LEU A 86 -1.32 0.57 -5.66
N ARG A 87 -2.36 -0.28 -5.69
CA ARG A 87 -3.07 -0.65 -6.93
C ARG A 87 -3.67 0.55 -7.66
N TYR A 88 -4.17 1.53 -6.90
CA TYR A 88 -4.69 2.78 -7.48
C TYR A 88 -3.56 3.72 -7.93
N ALA A 89 -2.59 3.99 -7.06
CA ALA A 89 -1.56 4.99 -7.33
C ALA A 89 -0.53 4.54 -8.38
N PHE A 90 -0.12 3.26 -8.32
CA PHE A 90 0.94 2.67 -9.15
C PHE A 90 0.49 1.36 -9.82
N PRO A 91 -0.56 1.39 -10.67
CA PRO A 91 -1.16 0.18 -11.25
C PRO A 91 -0.18 -0.66 -12.08
N ARG A 92 0.75 -0.05 -12.83
CA ARG A 92 1.75 -0.78 -13.63
C ARG A 92 2.78 -1.47 -12.74
N THR A 93 3.28 -0.76 -11.73
CA THR A 93 4.19 -1.35 -10.73
C THR A 93 3.53 -2.52 -10.02
N MET A 94 2.28 -2.37 -9.58
CA MET A 94 1.53 -3.44 -8.92
C MET A 94 1.31 -4.64 -9.86
N ALA A 95 0.90 -4.41 -11.11
CA ALA A 95 0.72 -5.50 -12.08
C ALA A 95 1.99 -6.35 -12.28
N ARG A 96 3.18 -5.75 -12.20
CA ARG A 96 4.46 -6.44 -12.33
C ARG A 96 4.82 -7.27 -11.09
N ILE A 97 4.57 -6.76 -9.88
CA ILE A 97 5.05 -7.38 -8.64
C ILE A 97 4.03 -8.33 -7.99
N GLU A 98 2.74 -8.12 -8.20
CA GLU A 98 1.68 -8.93 -7.60
C GLU A 98 1.85 -10.46 -7.75
N PRO A 99 2.36 -11.00 -8.88
CA PRO A 99 2.66 -12.43 -9.00
C PRO A 99 3.64 -12.97 -7.95
N GLU A 100 4.50 -12.12 -7.39
CA GLU A 100 5.48 -12.48 -6.34
C GLU A 100 4.91 -12.34 -4.91
N LEU A 101 3.66 -11.88 -4.76
CA LEU A 101 3.04 -11.54 -3.47
C LEU A 101 1.73 -12.30 -3.20
N PRO A 102 1.64 -13.62 -3.47
CA PRO A 102 0.37 -14.35 -3.40
C PRO A 102 -0.27 -14.32 -2.01
N GLY A 103 0.53 -14.34 -0.94
CA GLY A 103 0.05 -14.28 0.44
C GLY A 103 -0.59 -12.92 0.76
N LEU A 104 0.06 -11.81 0.41
CA LEU A 104 -0.49 -10.47 0.61
C LEU A 104 -1.78 -10.24 -0.17
N LEU A 105 -1.88 -10.78 -1.40
CA LEU A 105 -3.13 -10.71 -2.17
C LEU A 105 -4.24 -11.52 -1.51
N ALA A 106 -3.95 -12.74 -1.05
CA ALA A 106 -4.92 -13.53 -0.31
C ALA A 106 -5.35 -12.85 1.00
N LEU A 107 -4.44 -12.14 1.68
CA LEU A 107 -4.75 -11.35 2.88
C LEU A 107 -5.66 -10.16 2.55
N HIS A 108 -5.35 -9.41 1.48
CA HIS A 108 -6.19 -8.31 0.99
C HIS A 108 -7.62 -8.81 0.69
N ASP A 109 -7.75 -9.90 -0.07
CA ASP A 109 -9.05 -10.42 -0.48
C ASP A 109 -9.85 -10.93 0.71
N ARG A 110 -9.19 -11.67 1.63
CA ARG A 110 -9.82 -12.14 2.87
C ARG A 110 -10.29 -10.98 3.75
N ALA A 111 -9.51 -9.91 3.86
CA ALA A 111 -9.91 -8.73 4.62
C ALA A 111 -11.13 -8.05 3.99
N SER A 112 -11.12 -7.88 2.67
CA SER A 112 -12.22 -7.25 1.91
C SER A 112 -13.54 -8.02 2.00
N ALA A 113 -13.48 -9.35 2.03
CA ALA A 113 -14.65 -10.23 2.06
C ALA A 113 -15.33 -10.33 3.44
N ARG A 114 -14.74 -9.75 4.51
CA ARG A 114 -15.36 -9.81 5.84
C ARG A 114 -16.67 -9.02 5.85
N PRO A 115 -17.78 -9.56 6.42
CA PRO A 115 -19.11 -8.94 6.27
C PRO A 115 -19.17 -7.45 6.60
N ARG A 116 -18.57 -7.03 7.72
CA ARG A 116 -18.56 -5.61 8.14
C ARG A 116 -17.65 -4.73 7.28
N ILE A 117 -16.57 -5.28 6.74
CA ILE A 117 -15.66 -4.56 5.84
C ILE A 117 -16.30 -4.44 4.46
N ALA A 118 -16.82 -5.53 3.89
CA ALA A 118 -17.57 -5.51 2.64
C ALA A 118 -18.73 -4.50 2.67
N ALA A 119 -19.53 -4.50 3.75
CA ALA A 119 -20.60 -3.52 3.93
C ALA A 119 -20.09 -2.08 4.02
N TYR A 120 -18.92 -1.84 4.61
CA TYR A 120 -18.30 -0.51 4.62
C TYR A 120 -17.80 -0.10 3.23
N LEU A 121 -17.11 -1.01 2.52
CA LEU A 121 -16.59 -0.78 1.17
C LEU A 121 -17.71 -0.44 0.17
N ALA A 122 -18.89 -1.04 0.32
CA ALA A 122 -20.07 -0.75 -0.51
C ALA A 122 -20.85 0.51 -0.08
N SER A 123 -20.47 1.14 1.03
CA SER A 123 -21.20 2.29 1.58
C SER A 123 -20.64 3.63 1.10
N LYS A 124 -21.48 4.67 1.13
CA LYS A 124 -21.06 6.07 0.88
C LYS A 124 -19.99 6.60 1.86
N ARG A 125 -19.73 5.89 2.97
CA ARG A 125 -18.69 6.25 3.94
C ARG A 125 -17.29 5.86 3.48
N ARG A 126 -17.16 4.94 2.51
CA ARG A 126 -15.88 4.63 1.88
C ARG A 126 -15.65 5.64 0.76
N LEU A 127 -14.83 6.65 1.06
CA LEU A 127 -14.36 7.57 0.03
C LEU A 127 -13.49 6.81 -0.98
N ALA A 128 -13.69 7.11 -2.26
CA ALA A 128 -12.84 6.60 -3.33
C ALA A 128 -11.45 7.23 -3.24
N PHE A 129 -10.45 6.53 -3.79
CA PHE A 129 -9.14 7.16 -4.00
C PHE A 129 -9.26 8.29 -5.03
N ASN A 130 -8.49 9.36 -4.80
CA ASN A 130 -8.46 10.56 -5.61
C ASN A 130 -7.09 11.26 -5.43
N GLU A 131 -6.92 12.40 -6.10
CA GLU A 131 -5.68 13.18 -6.06
C GLU A 131 -5.58 14.15 -4.87
N ASP A 132 -6.51 14.06 -3.91
CA ASP A 132 -6.49 14.85 -2.67
C ASP A 132 -6.01 14.03 -1.45
N GLY A 133 -5.68 12.75 -1.65
CA GLY A 133 -5.25 11.82 -0.61
C GLY A 133 -3.75 11.51 -0.61
N ILE A 134 -3.38 10.43 0.09
CA ILE A 134 -2.01 9.89 0.11
C ILE A 134 -1.73 9.05 -1.14
N PHE A 135 -2.69 8.24 -1.58
CA PHE A 135 -2.53 7.44 -2.80
C PHE A 135 -3.07 8.25 -3.97
N ARG A 136 -2.18 8.93 -4.70
CA ARG A 136 -2.53 9.73 -5.88
C ARG A 136 -2.03 9.05 -7.15
N HIS A 137 -2.89 8.97 -8.16
CA HIS A 137 -2.51 8.37 -9.44
C HIS A 137 -2.04 9.44 -10.42
N TYR A 138 -0.73 9.59 -10.55
CA TYR A 138 -0.11 10.43 -11.57
C TYR A 138 0.63 9.52 -12.57
N PRO A 139 0.13 9.38 -13.83
CA PRO A 139 0.71 8.46 -14.81
C PRO A 139 2.21 8.66 -15.05
N GLU A 140 2.72 9.89 -14.91
CA GLU A 140 4.15 10.18 -15.08
C GLU A 140 5.05 9.65 -13.96
N LEU A 141 4.48 9.23 -12.82
CA LEU A 141 5.18 8.69 -11.65
C LEU A 141 5.22 7.14 -11.62
N ASP A 142 4.38 6.47 -12.42
CA ASP A 142 4.33 5.01 -12.53
C ASP A 142 4.68 4.58 -13.97
N ARG A 143 5.97 4.62 -14.28
CA ARG A 143 6.46 4.37 -15.65
C ARG A 143 6.69 2.89 -15.91
#